data_AF-A0A7S1FJT8-F1
#
_entry.id   AF-A0A7S1FJT8-F1
#
_cell.length_a   1.000
_cell.length_b   1.000
_cell.length_c   1.000
_cell.angle_alpha   90.00
_cell.angle_beta   90.00
_cell.angle_gamma   90.00
#
_symmetry.space_group_name_H-M   'P 1'
#
loop_
_entity.id
_entity.type
_entity.pdbx_description
1 polymer ?
#
loop_
_entity_poly.entity_id
_entity_poly.type
_entity_poly.pdbx_seq_one_letter_code
_entity_poly.pdbx_strand_id
1 'polypeptide(L)'
;RLSPIASLSLSSSASPSASPSSFPSMAPSSCRDDAEFVSVMGHGCLFFQKLNLESCAHLNVLGFQDPDVLEFERHCPRSCRRCAAAAATATAPEISSPPAP
;
A
#
# COMPACT_ATOMS: atom_id res chain seq x y z
N ARG A 1 28.48 -15.10 -45.37
CA ARG A 1 27.95 -16.48 -45.18
C ARG A 1 27.41 -16.59 -43.75
N LEU A 2 26.34 -17.36 -43.60
CA LEU A 2 25.45 -17.51 -42.44
C LEU A 2 26.13 -17.99 -41.13
N SER A 3 25.46 -17.67 -40.02
CA SER A 3 25.63 -17.93 -38.57
C SER A 3 25.90 -19.41 -38.16
N PRO A 4 26.17 -19.78 -36.88
CA PRO A 4 25.25 -19.58 -35.73
C PRO A 4 25.88 -19.16 -34.38
N ILE A 5 25.02 -18.49 -33.60
CA ILE A 5 25.10 -18.23 -32.16
C ILE A 5 25.10 -19.54 -31.36
N ALA A 6 26.14 -19.76 -30.56
CA ALA A 6 26.20 -20.89 -29.64
C ALA A 6 25.58 -20.50 -28.28
N SER A 7 24.37 -21.02 -28.09
CA SER A 7 23.82 -21.59 -26.85
C SER A 7 23.84 -20.73 -25.57
N LEU A 8 22.71 -20.08 -25.32
CA LEU A 8 22.25 -19.72 -23.98
C LEU A 8 22.11 -21.00 -23.12
N SER A 9 22.88 -21.09 -22.05
CA SER A 9 22.55 -21.96 -20.92
C SER A 9 22.66 -21.13 -19.66
N LEU A 10 21.60 -20.38 -19.37
CA LEU A 10 21.40 -19.79 -18.06
C LEU A 10 20.33 -20.61 -17.34
N SER A 11 20.86 -21.44 -16.45
CA SER A 11 20.21 -22.36 -15.53
C SER A 11 18.83 -21.91 -15.07
N SER A 12 17.81 -22.72 -15.37
CA SER A 12 16.49 -22.66 -14.72
C SER A 12 16.65 -22.98 -13.24
N SER A 13 16.86 -21.95 -12.42
CA SER A 13 16.85 -22.10 -10.96
C SER A 13 15.40 -22.24 -10.49
N ALA A 14 14.94 -23.47 -10.46
CA ALA A 14 13.69 -23.84 -9.82
C ALA A 14 13.85 -23.71 -8.30
N SER A 15 13.17 -22.74 -7.70
CA SER A 15 12.71 -22.79 -6.30
C SER A 15 11.72 -21.67 -5.98
N PRO A 16 10.41 -21.94 -5.97
CA PRO A 16 9.51 -21.27 -5.04
C PRO A 16 9.35 -22.17 -3.81
N SER A 17 10.29 -22.07 -2.87
CA SER A 17 10.06 -22.55 -1.51
C SER A 17 9.56 -21.37 -0.67
N ALA A 18 8.24 -21.19 -0.65
CA ALA A 18 7.57 -20.45 0.40
C ALA A 18 6.15 -21.01 0.49
N SER A 19 5.92 -21.89 1.46
CA SER A 19 4.58 -22.27 1.88
C SER A 19 3.74 -21.01 2.14
N PRO A 20 2.50 -20.90 1.64
CA PRO A 20 1.58 -19.88 2.14
C PRO A 20 1.19 -20.28 3.56
N SER A 21 1.93 -19.77 4.55
CA SER A 21 1.60 -19.95 5.95
C SER A 21 0.24 -19.29 6.20
N SER A 22 -0.73 -20.12 6.54
CA SER A 22 -2.13 -19.77 6.72
C SER A 22 -2.30 -18.96 8.01
N PHE A 23 -2.17 -17.64 7.94
CA PHE A 23 -2.69 -16.71 8.94
C PHE A 23 -3.08 -15.40 8.22
N PRO A 24 -4.35 -14.98 8.23
CA PRO A 24 -4.66 -13.59 7.92
C PRO A 24 -4.11 -12.75 9.08
N SER A 25 -2.92 -12.16 8.90
CA SER A 25 -2.41 -11.12 9.79
C SER A 25 -3.31 -9.90 9.63
N MET A 26 -4.41 -9.91 10.37
CA MET A 26 -5.42 -8.87 10.41
C MET A 26 -4.90 -7.70 11.25
N ALA A 27 -3.90 -7.01 10.72
CA ALA A 27 -3.49 -5.67 11.13
C ALA A 27 -2.77 -5.00 9.95
N PRO A 28 -3.19 -3.81 9.47
CA PRO A 28 -2.30 -2.99 8.68
C PRO A 28 -1.23 -2.42 9.62
N SER A 29 -0.23 -3.22 9.96
CA SER A 29 0.81 -2.86 10.94
C SER A 29 1.84 -1.86 10.43
N SER A 30 1.67 -1.34 9.22
CA SER A 30 2.52 -0.27 8.72
C SER A 30 1.71 0.60 7.77
N CYS A 31 1.33 1.77 8.27
CA CYS A 31 1.10 2.96 7.45
C CYS A 31 2.37 3.18 6.61
N ARG A 32 2.41 2.55 5.43
CA ARG A 32 3.55 2.60 4.52
C ARG A 32 3.02 2.47 3.11
N ASP A 33 3.56 3.30 2.23
CA ASP A 33 3.30 3.20 0.81
C ASP A 33 3.98 1.96 0.23
N ASP A 34 3.27 1.29 -0.66
CA ASP A 34 3.76 0.18 -1.44
C ASP A 34 4.67 0.68 -2.57
N ALA A 35 5.94 0.29 -2.53
CA ALA A 35 6.94 0.79 -3.46
C ALA A 35 6.86 0.11 -4.84
N GLU A 36 6.18 -1.04 -4.92
CA GLU A 36 6.01 -1.82 -6.15
C GLU A 36 4.68 -1.51 -6.86
N PHE A 37 3.75 -0.85 -6.16
CA PHE A 37 2.49 -0.40 -6.74
C PHE A 37 2.71 0.60 -7.87
N VAL A 38 2.11 0.28 -9.02
CA VAL A 38 2.04 1.12 -10.21
C VAL A 38 0.60 1.10 -10.71
N SER A 39 -0.04 2.27 -10.77
CA SER A 39 -1.38 2.42 -11.33
C SER A 39 -1.41 2.13 -12.83
N VAL A 40 -2.62 2.02 -13.39
CA VAL A 40 -2.86 1.84 -14.83
C VAL A 40 -2.21 2.93 -15.71
N MET A 41 -1.95 4.12 -15.16
CA MET A 41 -1.27 5.22 -15.84
C MET A 41 0.26 5.19 -15.68
N GLY A 42 0.82 4.15 -15.06
CA GLY A 42 2.27 4.03 -14.85
C GLY A 42 2.79 4.85 -13.67
N HIS A 43 1.91 5.35 -12.80
CA HIS A 43 2.28 6.16 -11.64
C HIS A 43 2.15 5.37 -10.33
N GLY A 44 3.21 5.35 -9.53
CA GLY A 44 3.19 4.78 -8.17
C GLY A 44 3.00 5.84 -7.08
N CYS A 45 3.06 5.42 -5.81
CA CYS A 45 2.81 6.30 -4.65
C CYS A 45 3.71 7.56 -4.61
N LEU A 46 4.96 7.47 -5.09
CA LEU A 46 5.91 8.59 -5.12
C LEU A 46 5.47 9.74 -6.02
N PHE A 47 4.81 9.45 -7.14
CA PHE A 47 4.28 10.49 -8.03
C PHE A 47 3.32 11.39 -7.25
N PHE A 48 2.47 10.76 -6.46
CA PHE A 48 1.46 11.41 -5.67
C PHE A 48 1.99 12.21 -4.49
N GLN A 49 2.96 11.64 -3.80
CA GLN A 49 3.62 12.33 -2.70
C GLN A 49 4.20 13.67 -3.16
N LYS A 50 4.71 13.75 -4.40
CA LYS A 50 5.23 14.99 -4.99
C LYS A 50 4.14 16.02 -5.27
N LEU A 51 2.94 15.59 -5.60
CA LEU A 51 1.80 16.47 -5.86
C LEU A 51 1.26 17.14 -4.57
N ASN A 52 1.67 16.67 -3.38
CA ASN A 52 1.24 17.21 -2.09
C ASN A 52 -0.30 17.30 -1.94
N LEU A 53 -1.04 16.35 -2.52
CA LEU A 53 -2.48 16.26 -2.30
C LEU A 53 -2.76 15.98 -0.82
N GLU A 54 -3.76 16.66 -0.26
CA GLU A 54 -4.22 16.37 1.10
C GLU A 54 -4.90 15.01 1.21
N SER A 55 -5.48 14.54 0.11
CA SER A 55 -6.20 13.26 0.04
C SER A 55 -6.16 12.68 -1.38
N CYS A 56 -6.25 11.35 -1.47
CA CYS A 56 -6.34 10.66 -2.76
C CYS A 56 -7.66 10.91 -3.49
N ALA A 57 -8.69 11.48 -2.85
CA ALA A 57 -9.93 11.87 -3.51
C ALA A 57 -9.74 12.92 -4.62
N HIS A 58 -8.72 13.78 -4.52
CA HIS A 58 -8.44 14.80 -5.54
C HIS A 58 -7.83 14.22 -6.84
N LEU A 59 -7.57 12.92 -6.88
CA LEU A 59 -7.13 12.24 -8.09
C LEU A 59 -8.10 12.32 -9.26
N ASN A 60 -9.40 12.38 -8.94
CA ASN A 60 -10.42 12.43 -9.96
C ASN A 60 -10.27 13.71 -10.81
N VAL A 61 -9.74 14.80 -10.21
CA VAL A 61 -9.39 16.05 -10.92
C VAL A 61 -8.24 15.85 -11.92
N LEU A 62 -7.38 14.85 -11.69
CA LEU A 62 -6.25 14.49 -12.55
C LEU A 62 -6.63 13.41 -13.59
N GLY A 63 -7.89 12.97 -13.62
CA GLY A 63 -8.41 12.00 -14.59
C GLY A 63 -8.33 10.53 -14.16
N PHE A 64 -8.00 10.23 -12.91
CA PHE A 64 -8.11 8.87 -12.37
C PHE A 64 -9.55 8.56 -11.96
N GLN A 65 -10.00 7.34 -12.17
CA GLN A 65 -11.36 6.93 -11.85
C GLN A 65 -11.46 6.47 -10.40
N ASP A 66 -12.67 6.45 -9.82
CA ASP A 66 -12.92 5.96 -8.46
C ASP A 66 -12.26 4.60 -8.11
N PRO A 67 -12.26 3.56 -8.98
CA PRO A 67 -11.52 2.33 -8.70
C PRO A 67 -10.01 2.56 -8.57
N ASP A 68 -9.41 3.42 -9.40
CA ASP A 68 -7.99 3.75 -9.31
C ASP A 68 -7.69 4.47 -7.98
N VAL A 69 -8.56 5.41 -7.60
CA VAL A 69 -8.45 6.11 -6.31
C VAL A 69 -8.46 5.13 -5.16
N LEU A 70 -9.39 4.17 -5.18
CA LEU A 70 -9.48 3.13 -4.14
C LEU A 70 -8.20 2.31 -4.06
N GLU A 71 -7.59 2.00 -5.20
CA GLU A 71 -6.34 1.24 -5.26
C GLU A 71 -5.17 2.04 -4.69
N PHE A 72 -5.07 3.34 -5.02
CA PHE A 72 -4.13 4.25 -4.36
C PHE A 72 -4.34 4.32 -2.85
N GLU A 73 -5.58 4.33 -2.37
CA GLU A 73 -5.84 4.36 -0.93
C GLU A 73 -5.40 3.07 -0.21
N ARG A 74 -5.45 1.92 -0.89
CA ARG A 74 -4.99 0.64 -0.35
C ARG A 74 -3.47 0.51 -0.37
N HIS A 75 -2.84 0.90 -1.47
CA HIS A 75 -1.41 0.74 -1.68
C HIS A 75 -0.58 1.91 -1.15
N CYS A 76 -1.13 3.12 -1.13
CA CYS A 76 -0.42 4.35 -0.78
C CYS A 76 -1.03 5.08 0.43
N PRO A 77 -1.27 4.42 1.58
CA PRO A 77 -1.98 5.03 2.70
C PRO A 77 -1.23 6.23 3.31
N ARG A 78 0.11 6.28 3.20
CA ARG A 78 0.91 7.43 3.66
C ARG A 78 0.77 8.60 2.71
N SER A 79 0.91 8.34 1.42
CA SER A 79 0.77 9.38 0.40
C SER A 79 -0.67 9.92 0.34
N CYS A 80 -1.67 9.08 0.62
CA CYS A 80 -3.07 9.49 0.73
C CYS A 80 -3.43 10.15 2.07
N ARG A 81 -2.48 10.30 3.00
CA ARG A 81 -2.70 10.78 4.38
C ARG A 81 -3.82 10.04 5.14
N ARG A 82 -4.08 8.79 4.75
CA ARG A 82 -5.04 7.88 5.38
C ARG A 82 -4.50 7.21 6.64
N CYS A 83 -3.22 7.42 6.92
CA CYS A 83 -2.60 7.01 8.15
C CYS A 83 -3.17 7.77 9.35
N ALA A 84 -4.19 7.19 9.98
CA ALA A 84 -4.56 7.59 11.32
C ALA A 84 -3.35 7.37 12.23
N ALA A 85 -2.98 8.38 13.02
CA ALA A 85 -2.10 8.18 14.14
C ALA A 85 -2.76 7.14 15.05
N ALA A 86 -2.27 5.90 15.02
CA ALA A 86 -2.75 4.78 15.81
C ALA A 86 -2.62 4.98 17.34
N ALA A 87 -2.44 6.22 17.80
CA ALA A 87 -2.19 6.60 19.18
C ALA A 87 -3.33 7.44 19.81
N ALA A 88 -4.32 7.93 19.05
CA ALA A 88 -5.36 8.80 19.63
C ALA A 88 -6.54 8.04 20.27
N THR A 89 -6.59 6.72 20.16
CA THR A 89 -7.64 5.87 20.76
C THR A 89 -7.05 4.82 21.69
N ALA A 90 -6.26 5.27 22.67
CA ALA A 90 -6.06 4.55 23.92
C ALA A 90 -6.62 5.32 25.13
N THR A 91 -7.48 6.31 24.90
CA THR A 91 -8.34 6.85 25.97
C THR A 91 -9.55 5.95 26.08
N ALA A 92 -9.43 4.92 26.91
CA ALA A 92 -10.56 4.16 27.41
C ALA A 92 -11.58 5.13 28.06
N PRO A 93 -12.89 4.95 27.86
CA PRO A 93 -13.89 5.63 28.67
C PRO A 93 -13.95 4.91 30.03
N GLU A 94 -13.17 5.35 31.01
CA GLU A 94 -13.36 4.95 32.42
C GLU A 94 -14.15 6.05 33.12
N ILE A 95 -15.44 6.10 32.79
CA ILE A 95 -16.44 6.77 33.62
C ILE A 95 -16.67 5.84 34.80
N SER A 96 -15.89 5.98 35.87
CA SER A 96 -16.27 5.47 37.19
C SER A 96 -16.66 6.66 38.07
N SER A 97 -17.98 6.88 38.12
CA SER A 97 -18.63 7.78 39.06
C SER A 97 -18.18 7.50 40.50
N PRO A 98 -17.87 8.53 41.33
CA PRO A 98 -17.84 8.34 42.77
C PRO A 98 -19.27 8.12 43.29
N PRO A 99 -19.49 7.21 44.26
CA PRO A 99 -20.79 7.10 44.93
C PRO A 99 -21.12 8.40 45.71
N ALA A 100 -22.38 8.82 45.62
CA ALA A 100 -22.99 10.00 46.24
C ALA A 100 -22.91 9.96 47.80
N PRO A 101 -23.03 11.13 48.48
CA PRO A 101 -22.75 11.27 49.92
C PRO A 101 -23.75 10.58 50.85
#